data_AF-A0A1B8FU38-F1
#
_entry.id   AF-A0A1B8FU38-F1
#
_cell.length_a   1.000
_cell.length_b   1.000
_cell.length_c   1.000
_cell.angle_alpha   90.00
_cell.angle_beta   90.00
_cell.angle_gamma   90.00
#
_symmetry.space_group_name_H-M   'P 1'
#
loop_
_entity.id
_entity.type
_entity.pdbx_description
1 polymer ?
#
loop_
_entity_poly.entity_id
_entity_poly.type
_entity_poly.pdbx_seq_one_letter_code
_entity_poly.pdbx_strand_id
1 'polypeptide(L)'
;MSSIRPTESTPAPTAKPAISPGLRNRRQLGLFFGGAAFFGIASLITRRSLVRRYKAIVPSFYQPSNQAAPPLNLQVEAMDALTIATANVFSLAMMCTGGMLWAFDIASIDELRAKMRGRLGTERVAGGDSKAERELEEWLAGIFERKKNSKDPKDEK
;
A
#
# COMPACT_ATOMS: atom_id res chain seq x y z
N MET A 1 20.93 6.33 -61.00
CA MET A 1 20.44 7.47 -60.20
C MET A 1 19.72 6.92 -58.98
N SER A 2 20.45 6.78 -57.87
CA SER A 2 19.94 6.30 -56.58
C SER A 2 19.29 7.46 -55.83
N SER A 3 17.96 7.45 -55.74
CA SER A 3 17.21 8.47 -54.98
C SER A 3 17.31 8.17 -53.48
N ILE A 4 18.01 9.03 -52.75
CA ILE A 4 18.13 8.99 -51.30
C ILE A 4 16.81 9.54 -50.74
N ARG A 5 16.01 8.69 -50.09
CA ARG A 5 14.88 9.12 -49.27
C ARG A 5 15.41 9.92 -48.08
N PRO A 6 14.89 11.12 -47.78
CA PRO A 6 15.15 11.77 -46.51
C PRO A 6 14.56 10.90 -45.40
N THR A 7 15.37 10.56 -44.39
CA THR A 7 14.88 9.99 -43.14
C THR A 7 13.99 11.02 -42.46
N GLU A 8 12.67 10.77 -42.45
CA GLU A 8 11.73 11.45 -41.57
C GLU A 8 12.17 11.24 -40.12
N SER A 9 12.61 12.33 -39.49
CA SER A 9 12.81 12.39 -38.05
C SER A 9 11.48 12.10 -37.35
N THR A 10 11.44 11.02 -36.57
CA THR A 10 10.34 10.72 -35.66
C THR A 10 10.03 11.96 -34.80
N PRO A 11 8.76 12.43 -34.72
CA PRO A 11 8.44 13.58 -33.88
C PRO A 11 8.71 13.24 -32.42
N ALA A 12 9.39 14.15 -31.74
CA ALA A 12 9.70 14.11 -30.31
C ALA A 12 8.46 13.74 -29.48
N PRO A 13 8.60 12.99 -28.37
CA PRO A 13 7.48 12.61 -27.52
C PRO A 13 6.76 13.88 -27.07
N THR A 14 5.47 13.92 -27.39
CA THR A 14 4.52 15.00 -27.15
C THR A 14 4.69 15.54 -25.73
N ALA A 15 5.21 16.77 -25.63
CA ALA A 15 5.26 17.50 -24.37
C ALA A 15 3.82 17.62 -23.84
N LYS A 16 3.54 16.92 -22.74
CA LYS A 16 2.23 16.95 -22.10
C LYS A 16 1.87 18.40 -21.73
N PRO A 17 0.60 18.80 -21.82
CA PRO A 17 0.20 20.16 -21.47
C PRO A 17 0.63 20.46 -20.04
N ALA A 18 1.26 21.63 -19.84
CA ALA A 18 1.67 22.11 -18.54
C ALA A 18 0.42 22.32 -17.67
N ILE A 19 -0.01 21.28 -16.97
CA ILE A 19 -1.09 21.35 -15.99
C ILE A 19 -0.69 22.40 -14.97
N SER A 20 -1.55 23.40 -14.74
CA SER A 20 -1.29 24.46 -13.78
C SER A 20 -0.97 23.88 -12.39
N PRO A 21 -0.04 24.47 -11.64
CA PRO A 21 0.42 23.93 -10.36
C PRO A 21 -0.74 23.76 -9.35
N GLY A 22 -1.74 24.64 -9.38
CA GLY A 22 -2.94 24.51 -8.55
C GLY A 22 -3.84 23.32 -8.91
N LEU A 23 -3.94 22.97 -10.20
CA LEU A 23 -4.73 21.81 -10.65
C LEU A 23 -3.97 20.49 -10.39
N ARG A 24 -2.63 20.51 -10.40
CA ARG A 24 -1.80 19.37 -9.98
C ARG A 24 -1.96 19.05 -8.49
N ASN A 25 -1.85 20.07 -7.63
CA ASN A 25 -1.98 19.89 -6.18
C ASN A 25 -3.34 19.32 -5.78
N ARG A 26 -4.43 19.75 -6.45
CA ARG A 26 -5.78 19.19 -6.23
C ARG A 26 -5.89 17.71 -6.58
N ARG A 27 -5.23 17.27 -7.66
CA ARG A 27 -5.23 15.86 -8.07
C ARG A 27 -4.38 15.00 -7.13
N GLN A 28 -3.24 15.52 -6.68
CA GLN A 28 -2.36 14.84 -5.72
C GLN A 28 -3.01 14.69 -4.34
N LEU A 29 -3.68 15.74 -3.85
CA LEU A 29 -4.31 15.74 -2.53
C LEU A 29 -5.68 15.06 -2.50
N GLY A 30 -6.31 14.79 -3.64
CA GLY A 30 -7.64 14.17 -3.70
C GLY A 30 -7.70 12.81 -2.98
N LEU A 31 -6.69 11.94 -3.21
CA LEU A 31 -6.60 10.64 -2.55
C LEU A 31 -6.34 10.78 -1.04
N PHE A 32 -5.51 11.75 -0.66
CA PHE A 32 -5.22 12.04 0.75
C PHE A 32 -6.48 12.49 1.50
N PHE A 33 -7.21 13.47 0.97
CA PHE A 33 -8.43 13.96 1.61
C PHE A 33 -9.55 12.92 1.60
N GLY A 34 -9.67 12.12 0.53
CA GLY A 34 -10.57 10.98 0.50
C GLY A 34 -10.25 9.96 1.60
N GLY A 35 -8.97 9.58 1.73
CA GLY A 35 -8.49 8.70 2.79
C GLY A 35 -8.68 9.28 4.19
N ALA A 36 -8.39 10.56 4.39
CA ALA A 36 -8.53 11.25 5.67
C ALA A 36 -9.99 11.38 6.11
N ALA A 37 -10.91 11.70 5.18
CA ALA A 37 -12.33 11.74 5.46
C ALA A 37 -12.86 10.35 5.84
N PHE A 38 -12.48 9.32 5.07
CA PHE A 38 -12.85 7.94 5.36
C PHE A 38 -12.27 7.45 6.69
N PHE A 39 -11.01 7.79 7.01
CA PHE A 39 -10.36 7.52 8.29
C PHE A 39 -11.08 8.20 9.46
N GLY A 40 -11.49 9.47 9.28
CA GLY A 40 -12.28 10.19 10.28
C GLY A 40 -13.60 9.49 10.59
N ILE A 41 -14.34 9.07 9.56
CA ILE A 41 -15.60 8.32 9.73
C ILE A 41 -15.35 6.96 10.40
N ALA A 42 -14.33 6.21 9.96
CA ALA A 42 -13.95 4.93 10.55
C ALA A 42 -13.55 5.07 12.03
N SER A 43 -12.80 6.11 12.38
CA SER A 43 -12.40 6.43 13.76
C SER A 43 -13.60 6.77 14.65
N LEU A 44 -14.57 7.54 14.13
CA LEU A 44 -15.81 7.84 14.85
C LEU A 44 -16.63 6.58 15.16
N ILE A 45 -16.76 5.67 14.18
CA ILE A 45 -17.43 4.38 14.36
C ILE A 45 -16.70 3.55 15.42
N THR A 46 -15.37 3.49 15.33
CA THR A 46 -14.52 2.78 16.28
C THR A 46 -14.69 3.31 17.70
N ARG A 47 -14.67 4.63 17.88
CA ARG A 47 -14.90 5.27 19.17
C ARG A 47 -16.28 4.94 19.73
N ARG A 48 -17.33 4.98 18.89
CA ARG A 48 -18.70 4.65 19.30
C ARG A 48 -18.80 3.18 19.74
N SER A 49 -18.20 2.26 19.00
CA SER A 49 -18.16 0.83 19.34
C SER A 49 -17.39 0.57 20.63
N LEU A 50 -16.21 1.17 20.80
CA LEU A 50 -15.39 1.04 22.01
C LEU A 50 -16.09 1.59 23.24
N VAL A 51 -16.72 2.76 23.17
CA VAL A 51 -17.45 3.35 24.31
C VAL A 51 -18.62 2.46 24.72
N ARG A 52 -19.35 1.87 23.77
CA ARG A 52 -20.43 0.92 24.07
C ARG A 52 -19.90 -0.32 24.79
N ARG A 53 -18.78 -0.89 24.32
CA ARG A 53 -18.13 -2.06 24.94
C ARG A 53 -17.58 -1.73 26.33
N TYR A 54 -16.91 -0.60 26.47
CA TYR A 54 -16.36 -0.13 27.73
C TYR A 54 -17.45 -0.01 28.80
N LYS A 55 -18.60 0.60 28.47
CA LYS A 55 -19.74 0.69 29.39
C LYS A 55 -20.33 -0.66 29.79
N ALA A 56 -20.21 -1.69 28.96
CA ALA A 56 -20.70 -3.04 29.25
C ALA A 56 -19.72 -3.85 30.12
N ILE A 57 -18.42 -3.54 30.06
CA ILE A 57 -17.36 -4.27 30.77
C ILE A 57 -17.06 -3.64 32.13
N VAL A 58 -17.21 -2.32 32.28
CA VAL A 58 -16.92 -1.63 33.55
C VAL A 58 -17.91 -2.10 34.63
N PRO A 59 -17.42 -2.79 35.70
CA PRO A 59 -18.29 -3.21 36.79
C PRO A 59 -18.74 -2.00 37.61
N SER A 60 -19.98 -2.05 38.13
CA SER A 60 -20.44 -1.05 39.08
C SER A 60 -19.72 -1.20 40.44
N PHE A 61 -19.67 -0.13 41.24
CA PHE A 61 -18.93 -0.06 42.51
C PHE A 61 -19.32 -1.14 43.56
N TYR A 62 -20.44 -1.83 43.38
CA TYR A 62 -20.93 -2.88 44.27
C TYR A 62 -21.22 -4.20 43.55
N GLN A 63 -20.50 -4.48 42.46
CA GLN A 63 -20.61 -5.77 41.77
C GLN A 63 -19.90 -6.87 42.59
N PRO A 64 -20.58 -7.96 42.99
CA PRO A 64 -19.93 -9.06 43.69
C PRO A 64 -18.92 -9.77 42.76
N SER A 65 -17.73 -10.12 43.27
CA SER A 65 -16.65 -10.70 42.47
C SER A 65 -16.96 -12.08 41.87
N ASN A 66 -17.97 -12.77 42.41
CA ASN A 66 -18.43 -14.09 41.94
C ASN A 66 -19.51 -14.00 40.85
N GLN A 67 -19.82 -12.80 40.36
CA GLN A 67 -20.78 -12.67 39.28
C GLN A 67 -20.15 -13.09 37.96
N ALA A 68 -20.75 -14.08 37.30
CA ALA A 68 -20.34 -14.49 35.97
C ALA A 68 -20.36 -13.28 35.02
N ALA A 69 -19.31 -13.15 34.21
CA ALA A 69 -19.25 -12.11 33.19
C ALA A 69 -20.49 -12.17 32.28
N PRO A 70 -20.99 -11.03 31.79
CA PRO A 70 -22.11 -11.02 30.86
C PRO A 70 -21.86 -11.98 29.69
N PRO A 71 -22.84 -12.78 29.25
CA PRO A 71 -22.65 -13.69 28.13
C PRO A 71 -22.31 -12.90 26.87
N LEU A 72 -21.10 -13.09 26.35
CA LEU A 72 -20.61 -12.44 25.12
C LEU A 72 -20.63 -13.44 23.97
N ASN A 73 -21.22 -13.04 22.84
CA ASN A 73 -21.14 -13.80 21.60
C ASN A 73 -19.76 -13.59 20.96
N LEU A 74 -18.79 -14.44 21.31
CA LEU A 74 -17.39 -14.32 20.85
C LEU A 74 -17.26 -14.20 19.33
N GLN A 75 -18.07 -14.94 18.57
CA GLN A 75 -18.00 -14.93 17.09
C GLN A 75 -18.40 -13.57 16.51
N VAL A 76 -19.50 -13.00 17.01
CA VAL A 76 -20.01 -11.70 16.57
C VAL A 76 -19.03 -10.59 16.96
N GLU A 77 -18.47 -10.69 18.18
CA GLU A 77 -17.50 -9.73 18.70
C GLU A 77 -16.20 -9.73 17.90
N ALA A 78 -15.73 -10.91 17.48
CA ALA A 78 -14.54 -11.07 16.65
C ALA A 78 -14.74 -10.50 15.23
N MET A 79 -15.90 -10.75 14.62
CA MET A 79 -16.22 -10.20 13.29
C MET A 79 -16.33 -8.68 13.30
N ASP A 80 -16.95 -8.11 14.33
CA ASP A 80 -17.06 -6.66 14.50
C ASP A 80 -15.66 -6.04 14.72
N ALA A 81 -14.82 -6.66 15.56
CA ALA A 81 -13.44 -6.22 15.77
C ALA A 81 -12.59 -6.27 14.48
N LEU A 82 -12.72 -7.35 13.70
CA LEU A 82 -12.02 -7.51 12.43
C LEU A 82 -12.43 -6.42 11.42
N THR A 83 -13.73 -6.14 11.31
CA THR A 83 -14.26 -5.13 10.40
C THR A 83 -13.79 -3.73 10.81
N ILE A 84 -13.85 -3.41 12.10
CA ILE A 84 -13.37 -2.13 12.64
C ILE A 84 -11.87 -1.97 12.40
N ALA A 85 -11.08 -3.01 12.66
CA ALA A 85 -9.63 -2.96 12.45
C ALA A 85 -9.27 -2.79 10.97
N THR A 86 -9.86 -3.59 10.08
CA THR A 86 -9.59 -3.52 8.64
C THR A 86 -10.03 -2.19 8.03
N ALA A 87 -11.16 -1.62 8.45
CA ALA A 87 -11.60 -0.31 7.99
C ALA A 87 -10.61 0.81 8.39
N ASN A 88 -10.08 0.79 9.61
CA ASN A 88 -9.07 1.75 10.07
C ASN A 88 -7.72 1.56 9.37
N VAL A 89 -7.25 0.32 9.19
CA VAL A 89 -5.99 0.05 8.49
C VAL A 89 -6.08 0.42 7.01
N PHE A 90 -7.18 0.06 6.36
CA PHE A 90 -7.43 0.39 4.96
C PHE A 90 -7.51 1.90 4.73
N SER A 91 -8.22 2.62 5.60
CA SER A 91 -8.29 4.08 5.54
C SER A 91 -6.94 4.75 5.79
N LEU A 92 -6.18 4.28 6.77
CA LEU A 92 -4.81 4.75 7.03
C LEU A 92 -3.91 4.50 5.81
N ALA A 93 -3.99 3.33 5.19
CA ALA A 93 -3.22 3.01 3.98
C ALA A 93 -3.56 3.96 2.82
N MET A 94 -4.84 4.26 2.60
CA MET A 94 -5.27 5.23 1.59
C MET A 94 -4.75 6.64 1.90
N MET A 95 -4.84 7.08 3.16
CA MET A 95 -4.32 8.38 3.59
C MET A 95 -2.80 8.46 3.43
N CYS A 96 -2.05 7.44 3.87
CA CYS A 96 -0.60 7.37 3.71
C CYS A 96 -0.20 7.35 2.24
N THR A 97 -0.90 6.59 1.40
CA THR A 97 -0.64 6.55 -0.05
C THR A 97 -0.86 7.93 -0.68
N GLY A 98 -1.97 8.60 -0.36
CA GLY A 98 -2.22 9.98 -0.81
C GLY A 98 -1.17 10.97 -0.31
N GLY A 99 -0.73 10.85 0.95
CA GLY A 99 0.32 11.69 1.53
C GLY A 99 1.68 11.47 0.88
N MET A 100 2.02 10.21 0.55
CA MET A 100 3.24 9.89 -0.20
C MET A 100 3.21 10.47 -1.62
N LEU A 101 2.07 10.38 -2.32
CA LEU A 101 1.93 10.98 -3.65
C LEU A 101 2.16 12.49 -3.63
N TRP A 102 1.66 13.16 -2.59
CA TRP A 102 1.93 14.58 -2.36
C TRP A 102 3.39 14.85 -1.99
N ALA A 103 3.97 14.11 -1.05
CA ALA A 103 5.35 14.31 -0.59
C ALA A 103 6.40 14.07 -1.68
N PHE A 104 6.15 13.13 -2.59
CA PHE A 104 7.02 12.88 -3.74
C PHE A 104 6.68 13.74 -4.97
N ASP A 105 5.70 14.65 -4.87
CA ASP A 105 5.21 15.49 -5.97
C ASP A 105 4.90 14.67 -7.24
N ILE A 106 4.14 13.58 -7.08
CA ILE A 106 3.82 12.65 -8.16
C ILE A 106 2.38 12.90 -8.59
N ALA A 107 2.18 13.57 -9.72
CA ALA A 107 0.84 13.82 -10.26
C ALA A 107 0.35 12.72 -11.23
N SER A 108 1.24 11.85 -11.72
CA SER A 108 0.90 10.80 -12.67
C SER A 108 1.85 9.59 -12.62
N ILE A 109 1.39 8.44 -13.12
CA ILE A 109 2.18 7.20 -13.22
C ILE A 109 3.45 7.40 -14.06
N ASP A 110 3.39 8.25 -15.09
CA ASP A 110 4.55 8.51 -15.95
C ASP A 110 5.63 9.32 -15.22
N GLU A 111 5.24 10.23 -14.32
CA GLU A 111 6.14 11.04 -13.50
C GLU A 111 6.78 10.18 -12.41
N LEU A 112 6.01 9.25 -11.82
CA LEU A 112 6.54 8.19 -10.96
C LEU A 112 7.57 7.34 -11.72
N ARG A 113 7.25 6.89 -12.94
CA ARG A 113 8.15 6.06 -13.76
C ARG A 113 9.42 6.82 -14.15
N ALA A 114 9.30 8.09 -14.55
CA ALA A 114 10.44 8.95 -14.88
C ALA A 114 11.33 9.19 -13.65
N LYS A 115 10.73 9.47 -12.49
CA LYS A 115 11.46 9.70 -11.23
C LYS A 115 12.10 8.42 -10.70
N MET A 116 11.44 7.28 -10.86
CA MET A 116 11.98 5.95 -10.50
C MET A 116 13.15 5.58 -11.41
N ARG A 117 13.04 5.84 -12.72
CA ARG A 117 14.09 5.63 -13.71
C ARG A 117 15.29 6.57 -13.52
N GLY A 118 15.04 7.82 -13.12
CA GLY A 118 16.08 8.78 -12.74
C GLY A 118 16.79 8.41 -11.43
N ARG A 119 16.05 7.92 -10.43
CA ARG A 119 16.62 7.50 -9.13
C ARG A 119 17.34 6.16 -9.17
N LEU A 120 16.91 5.23 -10.01
CA LEU A 120 17.60 3.97 -10.29
C LEU A 120 18.78 4.14 -11.26
N GLY A 121 19.11 5.37 -11.65
CA GLY A 121 20.25 5.64 -12.53
C GLY A 121 20.11 4.99 -13.91
N THR A 122 18.90 4.74 -14.40
CA THR A 122 18.68 4.00 -15.65
C THR A 122 19.14 4.78 -16.89
N GLU A 123 19.51 6.05 -16.75
CA GLU A 123 20.25 6.79 -17.79
C GLU A 123 21.70 6.28 -17.97
N ARG A 124 22.26 5.57 -16.97
CA ARG A 124 23.47 4.74 -17.10
C ARG A 124 23.18 3.27 -17.42
N VAL A 125 21.93 2.81 -17.24
CA VAL A 125 21.46 1.42 -17.47
C VAL A 125 20.79 1.28 -18.85
N ALA A 126 21.26 2.02 -19.85
CA ALA A 126 21.08 1.59 -21.23
C ALA A 126 21.94 0.34 -21.56
N GLY A 127 22.84 -0.06 -20.65
CA GLY A 127 23.55 -1.34 -20.69
C GLY A 127 23.40 -2.12 -19.37
N GLY A 128 22.52 -3.12 -19.36
CA GLY A 128 22.56 -4.32 -18.50
C GLY A 128 22.64 -4.13 -16.98
N ASP A 129 21.50 -4.14 -16.29
CA ASP A 129 21.45 -4.30 -14.82
C ASP A 129 21.64 -5.77 -14.42
N SER A 130 22.86 -6.29 -14.63
CA SER A 130 23.20 -7.67 -14.30
C SER A 130 23.33 -7.92 -12.79
N LYS A 131 23.39 -6.88 -11.94
CA LYS A 131 23.75 -7.04 -10.52
C LYS A 131 22.53 -7.17 -9.63
N ALA A 132 21.51 -6.32 -9.82
CA ALA A 132 20.26 -6.44 -9.07
C ALA A 132 19.48 -7.70 -9.46
N GLU A 133 19.49 -8.07 -10.75
CA GLU A 133 18.86 -9.31 -11.24
C GLU A 133 19.57 -10.56 -10.69
N ARG A 134 20.91 -10.55 -10.61
CA ARG A 134 21.68 -11.64 -9.98
C ARG A 134 21.44 -11.79 -8.48
N GLU A 135 21.40 -10.67 -7.76
CA GLU A 135 21.12 -10.69 -6.32
C GLU A 135 19.69 -11.21 -6.04
N LEU A 136 18.74 -10.95 -6.95
CA LEU A 136 17.39 -11.53 -6.92
C LEU A 136 17.39 -13.03 -7.25
N GLU A 137 18.13 -13.44 -8.29
CA GLU A 137 18.25 -14.85 -8.71
C GLU A 137 18.89 -15.71 -7.63
N GLU A 138 19.97 -15.25 -6.99
CA GLU A 138 20.63 -15.96 -5.89
C GLU A 138 19.71 -16.12 -4.68
N TRP A 139 18.95 -15.08 -4.34
CA TRP A 139 17.97 -15.15 -3.25
C TRP A 139 16.81 -16.11 -3.57
N LEU A 140 16.27 -16.07 -4.79
CA LEU A 140 15.23 -16.99 -5.25
C LEU A 140 15.72 -18.44 -5.28
N ALA A 141 16.95 -18.67 -5.77
CA ALA A 141 17.60 -19.97 -5.77
C ALA A 141 17.74 -20.51 -4.32
N GLY A 142 18.17 -19.67 -3.38
CA GLY A 142 18.27 -20.05 -1.96
C GLY A 142 16.93 -20.45 -1.33
N ILE A 143 15.82 -19.83 -1.76
CA ILE A 143 14.46 -20.23 -1.33
C ILE A 143 14.07 -21.57 -1.96
N PHE A 144 14.34 -21.77 -3.24
CA PHE A 144 14.03 -23.02 -3.93
C PHE A 144 14.81 -24.20 -3.37
N GLU A 145 16.10 -24.02 -3.09
CA GLU A 145 16.94 -25.05 -2.48
C GLU A 145 16.48 -25.38 -1.05
N ARG A 146 16.17 -24.37 -0.24
CA ARG A 146 15.61 -24.58 1.11
C ARG A 146 14.29 -25.34 1.07
N LYS A 147 13.44 -25.06 0.07
CA LYS A 147 12.17 -25.77 -0.14
C LYS A 147 12.38 -27.21 -0.62
N LYS A 148 13.37 -27.46 -1.47
CA LYS A 148 13.72 -28.82 -1.95
C LYS A 148 14.22 -29.69 -0.79
N ASN A 149 15.17 -29.17 -0.02
CA ASN A 149 15.77 -29.91 1.11
C ASN A 149 14.77 -30.14 2.25
N SER A 150 13.77 -29.26 2.43
CA SER A 150 12.69 -29.46 3.41
C SER A 150 11.67 -30.53 2.99
N LYS A 151 11.69 -30.99 1.72
CA LYS A 151 10.74 -31.97 1.19
C LYS A 151 11.26 -33.42 1.26
N ASP A 152 12.54 -33.61 1.59
CA ASP A 152 13.23 -34.91 1.62
C ASP A 152 13.28 -35.68 2.97
N PRO A 153 12.55 -35.36 4.07
CA PRO A 153 12.53 -36.26 5.23
C PRO A 153 11.23 -37.08 5.26
N LYS A 154 11.05 -38.05 4.35
CA LYS A 154 10.07 -39.15 4.54
C LYS A 154 10.10 -40.34 3.56
N ASP A 155 11.24 -40.69 2.97
CA ASP A 155 11.38 -41.96 2.24
C ASP A 155 12.53 -42.80 2.81
N GLU A 156 12.44 -43.17 4.09
CA GLU A 156 13.18 -44.32 4.61
C GLU A 156 12.27 -45.08 5.58
N LYS A 157 11.66 -46.14 5.04
CA LYS A 157 11.01 -47.24 5.75
C LYS A 157 11.76 -48.51 5.41
#